data_AF-A0A2I0XD31-F1
#
_entry.id   AF-A0A2I0XD31-F1
#
_cell.length_a   1.000
_cell.length_b   1.000
_cell.length_c   1.000
_cell.angle_alpha   90.00
_cell.angle_beta   90.00
_cell.angle_gamma   90.00
#
_symmetry.space_group_name_H-M   'P 1'
#
loop_
_entity.id
_entity.type
_entity.pdbx_description
1 polymer ?
#
loop_
_entity_poly.entity_id
_entity_poly.type
_entity_poly.pdbx_seq_one_letter_code
_entity_poly.pdbx_strand_id
1 'polypeptide(L)' 'MRKYAEEMVARCEVCQRNKYMAMGLGGLFQPLVLSDRVWEDLSMDFINGQPQSEGFTVHIDYGGG' A
#
# COMPACT_ATOMS: atom_id res chain seq x y z
N MET A 1 8.42 -34.20 -14.52
CA MET A 1 9.06 -33.76 -13.26
C MET A 1 8.57 -32.38 -12.81
N ARG A 2 8.81 -31.29 -13.56
CA ARG A 2 8.43 -29.93 -13.14
C ARG A 2 6.93 -29.75 -12.78
N LYS A 3 6.01 -30.19 -13.64
CA LYS A 3 4.56 -30.09 -13.39
C LYS A 3 4.10 -30.79 -12.12
N TYR A 4 4.69 -31.95 -11.81
CA TYR A 4 4.37 -32.69 -10.60
C TYR A 4 4.80 -31.92 -9.35
N ALA A 5 5.97 -31.29 -9.37
CA ALA A 5 6.42 -30.44 -8.28
C ALA A 5 5.50 -29.21 -8.10
N GLU A 6 5.06 -28.59 -9.19
CA GLU A 6 4.10 -27.47 -9.16
C GLU A 6 2.77 -27.89 -8.52
N GLU A 7 2.22 -29.05 -8.91
CA GLU A 7 0.98 -29.60 -8.33
C GLU A 7 1.12 -29.96 -6.85
N MET A 8 2.28 -30.52 -6.45
CA MET A 8 2.57 -30.81 -5.04
C MET A 8 2.63 -29.54 -4.20
N VAL A 9 3.32 -28.50 -4.68
CA VAL A 9 3.44 -27.21 -3.99
C VAL A 9 2.07 -26.50 -3.93
N ALA A 10 1.26 -26.61 -4.97
CA ALA A 10 -0.10 -26.04 -5.00
C ALA A 10 -1.04 -26.67 -3.97
N ARG A 11 -0.90 -27.98 -3.69
CA ARG A 11 -1.72 -28.71 -2.70
C ARG A 11 -1.16 -28.68 -1.27
N CYS A 12 0.07 -28.20 -1.08
CA CYS A 12 0.73 -28.14 0.22
C CYS A 12 0.32 -26.89 1.01
N GLU A 13 -0.49 -27.05 2.06
CA GLU A 13 -0.97 -25.94 2.89
C GLU A 13 0.15 -25.15 3.58
N VAL A 14 1.13 -25.85 4.15
CA VAL A 14 2.30 -25.23 4.81
C VAL A 14 3.10 -24.38 3.82
N CYS A 15 3.20 -24.86 2.57
CA CYS A 15 3.89 -24.16 1.49
C CYS A 15 3.11 -22.90 1.08
N GLN A 16 1.77 -22.99 0.96
CA GLN A 16 0.94 -21.82 0.63
C GLN A 16 0.94 -20.77 1.74
N ARG A 17 1.00 -21.17 3.02
CA ARG A 17 1.04 -20.21 4.15
C ARG A 17 2.40 -19.51 4.28
N ASN A 18 3.50 -20.25 4.16
CA ASN A 18 4.84 -19.72 4.39
C ASN A 18 5.51 -19.16 3.14
N LYS A 19 5.12 -19.64 1.96
CA LYS A 19 5.61 -19.22 0.65
C LYS A 19 4.42 -18.95 -0.27
N TYR A 20 3.51 -18.12 0.22
CA TYR A 20 2.39 -17.66 -0.59
C TYR A 20 2.94 -17.05 -1.89
N MET A 21 2.25 -17.31 -3.01
CA MET A 21 2.56 -16.59 -4.22
C MET A 21 2.24 -15.12 -3.96
N ALA A 22 3.26 -14.29 -3.87
CA ALA A 22 3.11 -12.85 -3.98
C ALA A 22 2.66 -12.57 -5.43
N MET A 23 1.36 -12.74 -5.69
CA MET A 23 0.73 -11.98 -6.75
C MET A 23 1.06 -10.54 -6.43
N GLY A 24 1.71 -9.83 -7.34
CA GLY A 24 2.04 -8.42 -7.13
C GLY A 24 0.80 -7.73 -6.59
N LEU A 25 0.94 -6.97 -5.49
CA LEU A 25 -0.12 -6.10 -5.01
C LEU A 25 -0.67 -5.33 -6.22
N GLY A 26 -2.01 -5.24 -6.27
CA GLY A 26 -2.83 -4.84 -7.41
C GLY A 26 -2.21 -3.79 -8.32
N GLY A 27 -2.56 -3.91 -9.61
CA GLY A 27 -2.02 -3.14 -10.71
C GLY A 27 -1.68 -1.69 -10.38
N LEU A 28 -0.61 -1.21 -11.03
CA LEU A 28 -0.06 0.15 -10.95
C LEU A 28 -1.12 1.14 -10.46
N PHE A 29 -0.87 1.77 -9.30
CA PHE A 29 -1.66 2.93 -8.86
C PHE A 29 -1.94 3.78 -10.09
N GLN A 30 -3.20 3.83 -10.52
CA GLN A 30 -3.54 4.65 -11.66
C GLN A 30 -3.11 6.07 -11.29
N PRO A 31 -2.35 6.76 -12.14
CA PRO A 31 -1.99 8.14 -11.86
C PRO A 31 -3.27 8.90 -11.55
N LEU A 32 -3.33 9.50 -10.36
CA LEU A 32 -4.37 10.49 -10.10
C LEU A 32 -4.25 11.53 -11.21
N VAL A 33 -5.39 11.84 -11.85
CA VAL A 33 -5.42 12.85 -12.89
C VAL A 33 -4.78 14.09 -12.32
N LEU A 34 -3.73 14.60 -12.97
CA LEU A 34 -3.13 15.85 -12.54
C LEU A 34 -4.20 16.93 -12.69
N SER A 35 -4.53 17.61 -11.60
CA SER A 35 -5.40 18.77 -11.64
C SER A 35 -4.79 19.85 -12.54
N ASP A 36 -5.62 20.46 -13.38
CA ASP A 36 -5.22 21.53 -14.30
C ASP A 36 -5.23 22.91 -13.61
N ARG A 37 -5.74 23.01 -12.37
CA ARG A 37 -5.87 24.27 -11.62
C ARG A 37 -5.42 24.13 -10.18
N VAL A 38 -4.94 25.23 -9.60
CA VAL A 38 -4.56 25.24 -8.18
C VAL A 38 -5.79 24.89 -7.31
N TRP A 39 -5.65 23.94 -6.39
CA TRP A 39 -6.66 23.47 -5.40
C TRP A 39 -7.76 22.50 -5.87
N GLU A 40 -7.71 21.90 -7.07
CA GLU A 40 -8.78 20.93 -7.44
C GLU A 40 -8.62 19.58 -6.73
N ASP A 41 -7.38 19.20 -6.39
CA ASP A 41 -7.07 17.99 -5.63
C ASP A 41 -6.34 18.34 -4.33
N LEU A 42 -6.87 17.83 -3.21
CA LEU A 42 -6.33 17.99 -1.86
C LEU A 42 -6.22 16.62 -1.20
N SER A 43 -5.00 16.12 -1.03
CA SER A 43 -4.73 14.92 -0.23
C SER A 43 -4.32 15.32 1.18
N MET A 44 -4.88 14.65 2.20
CA MET A 44 -4.58 14.87 3.61
C MET A 44 -4.12 13.56 4.25
N ASP A 45 -2.99 13.60 4.94
CA ASP A 45 -2.50 12.49 5.76
C ASP A 45 -2.38 12.92 7.23
N PHE A 46 -2.60 11.96 8.13
CA PHE A 46 -2.52 12.16 9.57
C PHE A 46 -1.27 11.48 10.11
N ILE A 47 -0.25 12.28 10.42
CA ILE A 47 0.98 11.76 10.99
C ILE A 47 0.78 11.64 12.51
N ASN A 48 0.77 10.40 13.00
CA ASN A 48 0.65 10.06 14.42
C ASN A 48 2.02 9.68 15.02
N GLY A 49 2.14 9.74 16.34
CA GLY A 49 3.35 9.28 17.06
C GLY A 49 4.47 10.31 17.19
N GLN A 50 4.22 11.56 16.82
CA GLN A 50 5.13 12.67 17.08
C GLN A 50 5.06 13.11 18.56
N PRO A 51 6.15 13.65 19.13
CA PRO A 51 6.11 14.29 20.44
C PRO A 51 5.05 15.39 20.46
N GLN A 52 4.30 15.49 21.55
CA GLN A 52 3.25 16.50 21.67
C GLN A 52 3.84 17.91 21.52
N SER A 53 3.28 18.68 20.60
CA SER A 53 3.52 20.11 20.48
C SER A 53 2.25 20.83 20.91
N GLU A 54 2.34 21.66 21.95
CA GLU A 54 1.19 22.43 22.50
C GLU A 54 -0.05 21.58 22.85
N GLY A 55 0.14 20.30 23.18
CA GLY A 55 -0.95 19.38 23.54
C GLY A 55 -1.60 18.65 22.35
N PHE A 56 -1.13 18.89 21.12
CA PHE A 56 -1.58 18.17 19.92
C PHE A 56 -0.71 16.95 19.64
N THR A 57 -1.35 15.82 19.32
CA THR A 57 -0.68 14.53 18.98
C THR A 57 -0.75 14.18 17.49
N VAL A 58 -1.53 14.95 16.72
CA VAL A 58 -1.78 14.72 15.31
C VAL A 58 -1.45 15.98 14.53
N HIS A 59 -0.58 15.86 13.53
CA HIS A 59 -0.26 16.92 12.59
C HIS A 59 -0.92 16.63 11.24
N ILE A 60 -1.56 17.63 10.66
CA ILE A 60 -2.17 17.56 9.32
C ILE A 60 -1.11 18.02 8.32
N ASP A 61 -0.65 17.12 7.46
CA ASP A 61 0.21 17.49 6.34
C ASP A 61 -0.64 17.76 5.10
N TYR A 62 -0.41 18.92 4.47
CA TYR A 62 -1.05 19.30 3.22
C TYR A 62 -0.05 19.06 2.10
N GLY A 63 -0.18 17.92 1.42
CA GLY A 63 0.56 17.64 0.19
C GLY A 63 -0.02 18.48 -0.96
N GLY A 64 0.55 19.66 -1.20
CA GLY A 64 0.28 20.47 -2.38
C GLY A 64 1.16 20.05 -3.56
N GLY A 65 0.56 19.88 -4.74
CA GLY A 65 1.28 19.77 -6.01
C GLY A 65 1.87 21.11 -6.45
#